data_AF-A0A3L7RWN2-F1
#
_entry.id   AF-A0A3L7RWN2-F1
#
_cell.length_a   1.000
_cell.length_b   1.000
_cell.length_c   1.000
_cell.angle_alpha   90.00
_cell.angle_beta   90.00
_cell.angle_gamma   90.00
#
_symmetry.space_group_name_H-M   'P 1'
#
loop_
_entity.id
_entity.type
_entity.pdbx_description
1 polymer ?
#
loop_
_entity_poly.entity_id
_entity_poly.type
_entity_poly.pdbx_seq_one_letter_code
_entity_poly.pdbx_strand_id
1 'polypeptide(L)' 'QQFEMDLEELDARVVQHEYDHIDGIMFTDRVAPGPLAKVQPLISDLEMQFRNRQKEGTVPSDDQLKAQLMALQKARTGG' A
#
# COMPACT_ATOMS: atom_id res chain seq x y z
N GLN A 1 -6.14 -26.82 -7.97
CA GLN A 1 -7.42 -26.65 -8.69
C GLN A 1 -7.61 -25.16 -8.94
N GLN A 2 -7.98 -24.75 -10.14
CA GLN A 2 -8.29 -23.35 -10.46
C GLN A 2 -9.79 -23.12 -10.28
N PHE A 3 -10.19 -21.90 -9.94
CA PHE A 3 -11.59 -21.48 -9.88
C PHE A 3 -11.73 -20.13 -10.57
N GLU A 4 -12.96 -19.83 -10.98
CA GLU A 4 -13.37 -18.59 -11.62
C GLU A 4 -14.64 -18.09 -10.92
N MET A 5 -14.79 -16.78 -10.81
CA MET A 5 -15.91 -16.15 -10.13
C MET A 5 -16.17 -14.77 -10.73
N ASP A 6 -17.43 -14.52 -11.09
CA ASP A 6 -17.91 -13.18 -11.43
C ASP A 6 -18.34 -12.45 -10.15
N LEU A 7 -17.87 -11.21 -10.00
CA LEU A 7 -18.17 -10.36 -8.87
C LEU A 7 -18.79 -9.06 -9.34
N GLU A 8 -19.70 -8.51 -8.54
CA GLU A 8 -20.39 -7.26 -8.83
C GLU A 8 -20.38 -6.35 -7.60
N GLU A 9 -20.75 -5.08 -7.81
CA GLU A 9 -20.96 -4.10 -6.75
C GLU A 9 -19.78 -3.97 -5.77
N LEU A 10 -20.03 -4.21 -4.48
CA LEU A 10 -19.04 -4.04 -3.42
C LEU A 10 -17.93 -5.08 -3.50
N ASP A 11 -18.27 -6.34 -3.81
CA ASP A 11 -17.29 -7.44 -3.81
C ASP A 11 -16.28 -7.24 -4.94
N ALA A 12 -16.75 -6.83 -6.12
CA ALA A 12 -15.88 -6.42 -7.22
C ALA A 12 -14.97 -5.26 -6.83
N ARG A 13 -15.50 -4.25 -6.13
CA ARG A 13 -14.71 -3.08 -5.72
C ARG A 13 -13.61 -3.44 -4.72
N VAL A 14 -13.90 -4.30 -3.76
CA VAL A 14 -12.91 -4.77 -2.77
C VAL A 14 -11.83 -5.58 -3.47
N VAL A 15 -12.20 -6.56 -4.30
CA VAL A 15 -11.20 -7.39 -4.99
C VAL A 15 -10.30 -6.57 -5.89
N GLN A 16 -10.83 -5.57 -6.61
CA GLN A 16 -10.02 -4.66 -7.43
C GLN A 16 -9.03 -3.84 -6.57
N HIS A 17 -9.47 -3.35 -5.41
CA HIS A 17 -8.61 -2.60 -4.48
C HIS A 17 -7.46 -3.47 -3.94
N GLU A 18 -7.76 -4.69 -3.50
CA GLU A 18 -6.72 -5.60 -3.01
C GLU A 18 -5.78 -6.06 -4.12
N TYR A 19 -6.30 -6.23 -5.34
CA TYR A 19 -5.49 -6.54 -6.51
C TYR A 19 -4.50 -5.41 -6.84
N ASP A 20 -4.95 -4.15 -6.80
CA ASP A 20 -4.08 -2.98 -6.99
C ASP A 20 -2.87 -2.97 -6.03
N HIS A 21 -3.07 -3.37 -4.78
CA HIS A 21 -2.00 -3.45 -3.79
C HIS A 21 -0.92 -4.49 -4.13
N ILE A 22 -1.26 -5.54 -4.87
CA ILE A 22 -0.28 -6.52 -5.36
C ILE A 22 0.68 -5.86 -6.36
N ASP A 23 0.18 -4.92 -7.16
CA ASP A 23 0.95 -4.14 -8.13
C ASP A 23 1.56 -2.86 -7.54
N GLY A 24 1.41 -2.65 -6.22
CA GLY A 24 1.93 -1.46 -5.53
C GLY A 24 1.16 -0.18 -5.83
N ILE A 25 -0.07 -0.29 -6.34
CA ILE A 25 -0.96 0.83 -6.62
C ILE A 25 -1.79 1.13 -5.37
N MET A 26 -1.87 2.40 -4.99
CA MET A 26 -2.70 2.86 -3.88
C MET A 26 -4.00 3.46 -4.43
N PHE A 27 -5.06 3.44 -3.62
CA PHE A 27 -6.36 3.98 -4.07
C PHE A 27 -6.25 5.45 -4.52
N THR A 28 -5.34 6.22 -3.91
CA THR A 28 -5.08 7.63 -4.24
C THR A 28 -4.61 7.85 -5.67
N ASP A 29 -4.00 6.84 -6.29
CA ASP A 29 -3.53 6.90 -7.69
C ASP A 29 -4.69 6.82 -8.68
N ARG A 30 -5.84 6.27 -8.26
CA ARG A 30 -7.05 6.09 -9.08
C ARG A 30 -8.16 7.10 -8.78
N VAL A 31 -7.98 7.98 -7.80
CA VAL A 31 -8.97 9.00 -7.41
C VAL A 31 -8.87 10.21 -8.34
N ALA A 32 -10.01 10.72 -8.82
CA ALA A 32 -10.05 11.92 -9.65
C ALA A 32 -9.48 13.16 -8.92
N PRO A 33 -8.93 14.16 -9.64
CA PRO A 33 -8.23 15.29 -9.01
C PRO A 33 -9.06 16.07 -7.98
N GLY A 34 -10.37 16.23 -8.20
CA GLY A 34 -11.25 16.97 -7.29
C GLY A 34 -11.37 16.33 -5.91
N PRO A 35 -11.81 15.06 -5.81
CA PRO A 35 -11.80 14.33 -4.54
C PRO A 35 -10.39 14.14 -3.95
N LEU A 36 -9.36 13.95 -4.78
CA LEU A 36 -7.97 13.81 -4.32
C LEU A 36 -7.51 15.03 -3.52
N ALA A 37 -7.84 16.25 -3.99
CA ALA A 37 -7.51 17.48 -3.29
C ALA A 37 -8.10 17.56 -1.86
N LYS A 38 -9.24 16.89 -1.60
CA LYS A 38 -9.87 16.85 -0.28
C LYS A 38 -9.15 15.90 0.68
N VAL A 39 -8.55 14.82 0.17
CA VAL A 39 -7.83 13.82 0.98
C VAL A 39 -6.35 14.14 1.13
N GLN A 40 -5.78 15.00 0.27
CA GLN A 40 -4.37 15.38 0.31
C GLN A 40 -3.87 15.87 1.69
N PRO A 41 -4.64 16.65 2.47
CA PRO A 41 -4.21 17.04 3.82
C PRO A 41 -4.09 15.85 4.78
N LEU A 42 -4.96 14.85 4.66
CA LEU A 42 -4.93 13.63 5.48
C LEU A 42 -3.71 12.76 5.13
N ILE A 43 -3.37 12.69 3.84
CA ILE A 43 -2.18 11.99 3.36
C ILE A 43 -0.92 12.67 3.92
N SER A 44 -0.85 14.00 3.83
CA SER A 44 0.28 14.76 4.38
C SER A 44 0.45 14.56 5.88
N ASP A 45 -0.66 14.51 6.63
CA ASP A 45 -0.61 14.24 8.07
C ASP A 45 -0.12 12.81 8.37
N LEU A 46 -0.60 11.82 7.61
CA LEU A 46 -0.12 10.44 7.72
C LEU A 46 1.39 10.32 7.46
N GLU A 47 1.90 11.01 6.44
CA GLU A 47 3.33 11.07 6.14
C GLU A 47 4.13 11.68 7.30
N MET A 48 3.67 12.80 7.86
CA MET A 48 4.32 13.44 9.01
C MET A 48 4.35 12.51 10.22
N GLN A 49 3.24 11.85 10.54
CA GLN A 49 3.17 10.88 11.63
C GLN A 49 4.14 9.71 11.41
N PHE A 50 4.22 9.19 10.19
CA PHE A 50 5.16 8.13 9.84
C PHE A 50 6.61 8.56 10.06
N ARG A 51 6.99 9.76 9.58
CA ARG A 51 8.35 10.28 9.77
C ARG A 51 8.68 10.56 11.23
N ASN A 52 7.72 11.01 12.03
CA ASN A 52 7.92 11.19 13.46
C ASN A 52 8.15 9.86 14.18
N ARG A 53 7.34 8.84 13.86
CA ARG A 53 7.54 7.48 14.39
C ARG A 53 8.89 6.87 14.00
N GLN A 54 9.38 7.17 12.79
CA GLN A 54 10.75 6.79 12.40
C GLN A 54 11.82 7.48 13.25
N LYS A 55 11.66 8.77 13.55
CA LYS A 55 12.59 9.51 14.43
C LYS A 55 12.56 9.00 15.87
N GLU A 56 11.39 8.60 16.35
CA GLU A 56 11.18 8.01 17.68
C GLU A 56 11.66 6.54 17.76
N GLY A 57 11.95 5.92 16.62
CA GLY A 57 12.37 4.51 16.54
C GLY A 57 11.23 3.50 16.70
N THR A 58 9.97 3.94 16.71
CA THR A 58 8.80 3.05 16.76
C THR A 58 8.44 2.46 15.40
N VAL A 59 8.91 3.09 14.32
CA VAL A 59 8.90 2.55 12.95
C VAL A 59 10.35 2.45 12.46
N PRO A 60 10.76 1.37 11.77
CA PRO A 60 12.11 1.26 11.25
C PRO A 60 12.47 2.36 10.23
N SER A 61 13.75 2.68 10.12
CA SER A 61 14.24 3.63 9.11
C SER A 61 14.04 3.10 7.69
N ASP A 62 14.07 3.99 6.69
CA ASP A 62 13.92 3.59 5.29
C ASP A 62 14.96 2.55 4.86
N ASP A 63 16.20 2.64 5.36
CA ASP A 63 17.25 1.67 5.07
C ASP A 63 16.95 0.30 5.67
N GLN A 64 16.40 0.28 6.90
CA GLN A 64 15.98 -0.96 7.56
C GLN A 64 14.78 -1.58 6.84
N LEU A 65 13.79 -0.79 6.44
CA LEU A 65 12.62 -1.26 5.69
C LEU A 65 13.03 -1.84 4.32
N LYS A 66 13.96 -1.19 3.61
CA LYS A 66 14.51 -1.71 2.35
C LYS A 66 15.27 -3.02 2.56
N ALA A 67 16.08 -3.13 3.61
CA ALA A 67 16.77 -4.37 3.93
C ALA A 67 15.79 -5.52 4.26
N GLN A 68 14.72 -5.23 4.99
CA GLN A 68 13.63 -6.19 5.26
C GLN A 68 12.93 -6.62 3.98
N LEU A 69 12.62 -5.67 3.08
CA LEU A 69 12.02 -5.97 1.78
C LEU A 69 12.91 -6.90 0.95
N MET A 70 14.21 -6.61 0.86
CA MET A 70 15.16 -7.48 0.15
C MET A 70 15.23 -8.89 0.76
N ALA A 71 15.20 -9.00 2.09
CA ALA A 71 15.19 -10.28 2.78
C ALA A 71 13.92 -11.09 2.46
N LEU A 72 12.75 -10.45 2.44
CA LEU A 72 11.48 -11.08 2.06
C LEU A 72 11.50 -11.52 0.58
N GLN A 73 12.04 -10.68 -0.31
CA GLN A 73 12.18 -11.02 -1.72
C GLN A 73 13.07 -12.24 -1.93
N LYS A 74 14.22 -12.31 -1.24
CA LYS A 74 15.11 -13.46 -1.27
C LYS A 74 14.45 -14.73 -0.72
N ALA A 75 13.68 -14.60 0.36
CA ALA A 75 12.93 -15.72 0.92
C ALA A 75 11.85 -16.25 -0.05
N ARG A 76 11.20 -15.34 -0.78
CA ARG A 76 10.18 -15.69 -1.80
C ARG A 76 10.77 -16.40 -3.01
N THR A 77 11.94 -15.98 -3.50
CA THR A 77 12.50 -16.54 -4.74
C THR A 77 13.21 -17.89 -4.54
N GLY A 78 13.37 -18.34 -3.29
CA GLY A 78 14.36 -19.37 -2.95
C GLY A 78 15.77 -18.82 -3.19
N GLY A 79 16.71 -19.20 -2.34
CA GLY A 79 18.13 -18.96 -2.63
C GLY A 79 18.58 -19.73 -3.85
#